data_AF-A0A166EWC2-F1
#
_entry.id   AF-A0A166EWC2-F1
#
_cell.length_a   1.000
_cell.length_b   1.000
_cell.length_c   1.000
_cell.angle_alpha   90.00
_cell.angle_beta   90.00
_cell.angle_gamma   90.00
#
_symmetry.space_group_name_H-M   'P 1'
#
loop_
_entity.id
_entity.type
_entity.pdbx_description
1 polymer ?
#
loop_
_entity_poly.entity_id
_entity_poly.type
_entity_poly.pdbx_seq_one_letter_code
_entity_poly.pdbx_strand_id
1 'polypeptide(L)'
;MDYIEQNICEDLSLAQIADAACFSPYHFHRIFKAMTGETVNQFTSRVRVEKAARRLKQNASISITDAALDMGFASPSTFARSFQARFGMSASQWRRDATASVEAFDGETMVLERPASELVADKVEVCKLEPRTVAYVRRTGNFQERPEIFGEAFGALMAWAGPRGLMHGAEMMCLFHDDPQVTDVEQMRFSSCLTLRGPANVEGEVGKMVVGGGRYACGHFVITHDQSQAAWEYMYGTWLPLSGYEPENIPCFQLYPSMTGETGPQSAVICIPVRPLS
;
A
#
# COMPACT_ATOMS: atom_id res chain seq x y z
N MET A 1 10.34 1.24 -10.04
CA MET A 1 8.94 0.93 -9.63
C MET A 1 8.26 2.18 -9.14
N ASP A 2 8.89 2.97 -8.26
CA ASP A 2 8.33 4.20 -7.71
C ASP A 2 7.82 5.18 -8.77
N TYR A 3 8.61 5.42 -9.83
CA TYR A 3 8.19 6.26 -10.94
C TYR A 3 6.88 5.75 -11.61
N ILE A 4 6.71 4.44 -11.75
CA ILE A 4 5.50 3.86 -12.34
C ILE A 4 4.31 4.06 -11.39
N GLU A 5 4.50 3.87 -10.08
CA GLU A 5 3.43 4.01 -9.09
C GLU A 5 2.93 5.45 -8.94
N GLN A 6 3.86 6.42 -8.99
CA GLN A 6 3.54 7.84 -8.90
C GLN A 6 2.80 8.36 -10.13
N ASN A 7 3.07 7.78 -11.29
CA ASN A 7 2.49 8.18 -12.58
C ASN A 7 1.52 7.11 -13.13
N ILE A 8 0.95 6.27 -12.25
CA ILE A 8 0.22 5.07 -12.66
C ILE A 8 -1.01 5.37 -13.52
N CYS A 9 -1.62 6.54 -13.33
CA CYS A 9 -2.79 7.00 -14.06
C CYS A 9 -2.45 7.64 -15.41
N GLU A 10 -1.18 7.92 -15.68
CA GLU A 10 -0.71 8.62 -16.88
C GLU A 10 -0.39 7.65 -18.03
N ASP A 11 -0.22 8.16 -19.25
CA ASP A 11 0.30 7.36 -20.34
C ASP A 11 1.81 7.14 -20.17
N LEU A 12 2.16 5.94 -19.70
CA LEU A 12 3.52 5.55 -19.36
C LEU A 12 4.15 4.73 -20.48
N SER A 13 5.04 5.36 -21.25
CA SER A 13 5.86 4.64 -22.22
C SER A 13 7.09 3.99 -21.56
N LEU A 14 7.53 2.85 -22.10
CA LEU A 14 8.77 2.20 -21.68
C LEU A 14 9.98 3.15 -21.79
N ALA A 15 9.97 4.06 -22.77
CA ALA A 15 11.03 5.04 -22.95
C ALA A 15 11.10 6.02 -21.76
N GLN A 16 9.97 6.59 -21.33
CA GLN A 16 9.92 7.46 -20.16
C GLN A 16 10.38 6.76 -18.89
N ILE A 17 9.94 5.51 -18.68
CA ILE A 17 10.31 4.75 -17.49
C ILE A 17 11.82 4.43 -17.48
N ALA A 18 12.38 4.05 -18.63
CA ALA A 18 13.79 3.73 -18.75
C ALA A 18 14.68 4.98 -18.59
N ASP A 19 14.26 6.11 -19.16
CA ASP A 19 14.94 7.40 -19.01
C ASP A 19 14.96 7.86 -17.55
N ALA A 20 13.82 7.77 -16.84
CA ALA A 20 13.74 8.04 -15.41
C ALA A 20 14.63 7.13 -14.55
N ALA A 21 15.00 5.95 -15.07
CA ALA A 21 15.92 5.02 -14.43
C ALA A 21 17.37 5.14 -14.94
N CYS A 22 17.67 6.09 -15.83
CA CYS A 22 18.97 6.26 -16.48
C CYS A 22 19.45 5.02 -17.26
N PHE A 23 18.53 4.27 -17.87
CA PHE A 23 18.82 3.08 -18.68
C PHE A 23 18.28 3.21 -20.11
N SER A 24 18.87 2.46 -21.04
CA SER A 24 18.21 2.23 -22.33
C SER A 24 16.94 1.39 -22.15
N PRO A 25 15.89 1.59 -22.97
CA PRO A 25 14.61 0.87 -22.84
C PRO A 25 14.75 -0.65 -22.81
N TYR A 26 15.59 -1.20 -23.68
CA TYR A 26 15.81 -2.65 -23.78
C TYR A 26 16.51 -3.21 -22.54
N HIS A 27 17.55 -2.52 -22.05
CA HIS A 27 18.30 -2.96 -20.88
C HIS A 27 17.45 -2.89 -19.62
N PHE A 28 16.72 -1.78 -19.45
CA PHE A 28 15.77 -1.61 -18.36
C PHE A 28 14.73 -2.73 -18.34
N HIS A 29 14.08 -3.00 -19.47
CA HIS A 29 13.05 -4.05 -19.56
C HIS A 29 13.58 -5.43 -19.15
N ARG A 30 14.81 -5.79 -19.56
CA ARG A 30 15.42 -7.07 -19.22
C ARG A 30 15.74 -7.18 -17.73
N ILE A 31 16.32 -6.13 -17.14
CA ILE A 31 16.60 -6.10 -15.69
C ILE A 31 15.30 -6.16 -14.91
N PHE A 32 14.32 -5.34 -15.29
CA PHE A 32 13.02 -5.29 -14.62
C PHE A 32 12.36 -6.66 -14.58
N LYS A 33 12.31 -7.36 -15.73
CA LYS A 33 11.74 -8.71 -15.80
C LYS A 33 12.53 -9.73 -14.98
N ALA A 34 13.86 -9.65 -14.98
CA ALA A 34 14.69 -10.55 -14.17
C ALA A 34 14.48 -10.34 -12.67
N MET A 35 14.24 -9.10 -12.23
CA MET A 35 14.02 -8.76 -10.81
C MET A 35 12.60 -9.01 -10.33
N THR A 36 11.59 -8.77 -11.19
CA THR A 36 10.17 -8.80 -10.79
C THR A 36 9.43 -10.04 -11.26
N GLY A 37 10.01 -10.82 -12.18
CA GLY A 37 9.33 -11.92 -12.86
C GLY A 37 8.36 -11.47 -13.97
N GLU A 38 8.09 -10.17 -14.12
CA GLU A 38 7.11 -9.62 -15.05
C GLU A 38 7.67 -8.51 -15.94
N THR A 39 7.07 -8.33 -17.12
CA THR A 39 7.39 -7.18 -17.97
C THR A 39 6.85 -5.90 -17.35
N VAL A 40 7.42 -4.76 -17.76
CA VAL A 40 6.96 -3.42 -17.31
C VAL A 40 5.46 -3.21 -17.59
N ASN A 41 4.97 -3.68 -18.75
CA ASN A 41 3.56 -3.59 -19.11
C ASN A 41 2.68 -4.51 -18.26
N GLN A 42 3.15 -5.72 -17.94
CA GLN A 42 2.44 -6.63 -17.03
C GLN A 42 2.34 -6.04 -15.64
N PHE A 43 3.44 -5.54 -15.08
CA PHE A 43 3.46 -4.86 -13.78
C PHE A 43 2.50 -3.67 -13.76
N THR A 44 2.58 -2.79 -14.77
CA THR A 44 1.74 -1.58 -14.85
C THR A 44 0.27 -1.96 -14.96
N SER A 45 -0.09 -2.91 -15.84
CA SER A 45 -1.46 -3.38 -15.98
C SER A 45 -1.96 -4.05 -14.70
N ARG A 46 -1.12 -4.84 -14.02
CA ARG A 46 -1.47 -5.51 -12.77
C ARG A 46 -1.78 -4.49 -11.67
N VAL A 47 -0.87 -3.56 -11.42
CA VAL A 47 -1.05 -2.51 -10.40
C VAL A 47 -2.30 -1.68 -10.68
N ARG A 48 -2.56 -1.31 -11.95
CA ARG A 48 -3.79 -0.59 -12.34
C ARG A 48 -5.06 -1.39 -12.04
N VAL A 49 -5.08 -2.68 -12.42
CA VAL A 49 -6.22 -3.57 -12.17
C VAL A 49 -6.46 -3.75 -10.66
N GLU A 50 -5.40 -3.96 -9.88
CA GLU A 50 -5.49 -4.16 -8.43
C GLU A 50 -6.00 -2.89 -7.72
N LYS A 51 -5.51 -1.71 -8.09
CA LYS A 51 -6.03 -0.44 -7.56
C LYS A 51 -7.50 -0.20 -7.94
N ALA A 52 -7.89 -0.52 -9.17
CA ALA A 52 -9.30 -0.44 -9.58
C ALA A 52 -10.20 -1.41 -8.78
N ALA A 53 -9.75 -2.66 -8.59
CA ALA A 53 -10.48 -3.67 -7.83
C ALA A 53 -10.69 -3.27 -6.36
N ARG A 54 -9.64 -2.71 -5.74
CA ARG A 54 -9.71 -2.14 -4.39
C ARG A 54 -10.74 -1.02 -4.32
N ARG A 55 -10.73 -0.09 -5.28
CA ARG A 55 -11.66 1.04 -5.31
C ARG A 55 -13.11 0.59 -5.48
N LEU A 56 -13.36 -0.40 -6.34
CA LEU A 56 -14.69 -1.00 -6.52
C LEU A 56 -15.21 -1.69 -5.25
N LYS A 57 -14.30 -2.21 -4.41
CA LYS A 57 -14.65 -2.82 -3.12
C LYS A 57 -14.96 -1.77 -2.04
N GLN A 58 -14.25 -0.65 -2.06
CA GLN A 58 -14.33 0.39 -1.02
C GLN A 58 -15.40 1.44 -1.29
N ASN A 59 -15.76 1.65 -2.56
CA ASN A 59 -16.76 2.63 -2.95
C ASN A 59 -17.82 1.95 -3.82
N ALA A 60 -19.00 1.72 -3.26
CA ALA A 60 -20.10 1.05 -3.97
C ALA A 60 -20.75 1.95 -5.05
N SER A 61 -20.62 3.28 -4.94
CA SER A 61 -21.25 4.24 -5.87
C SER A 61 -20.43 4.50 -7.13
N ILE A 62 -19.11 4.22 -7.11
CA ILE A 62 -18.27 4.40 -8.30
C ILE A 62 -18.71 3.47 -9.45
N SER A 63 -18.78 4.02 -10.65
CA SER A 63 -19.02 3.22 -11.85
C SER A 63 -17.77 2.40 -12.21
N ILE A 64 -17.98 1.25 -12.84
CA ILE A 64 -16.87 0.41 -13.32
C ILE A 64 -16.02 1.16 -14.35
N THR A 65 -16.66 2.00 -15.16
CA THR A 65 -15.99 2.86 -16.15
C THR A 65 -15.08 3.87 -15.47
N ASP A 66 -15.57 4.59 -14.46
CA ASP A 66 -14.76 5.60 -13.77
C ASP A 66 -13.60 4.96 -13.01
N ALA A 67 -13.83 3.81 -12.36
CA ALA A 67 -12.76 3.04 -11.71
C ALA A 67 -11.66 2.61 -12.69
N ALA A 68 -12.00 2.32 -13.95
CA ALA A 68 -11.05 1.98 -15.00
C ALA A 68 -10.31 3.21 -15.55
N LEU A 69 -11.06 4.26 -15.90
CA LEU A 69 -10.50 5.49 -16.49
C LEU A 69 -9.57 6.19 -15.51
N ASP A 70 -9.95 6.27 -14.24
CA ASP A 70 -9.13 6.89 -13.20
C ASP A 70 -7.80 6.14 -12.99
N MET A 71 -7.72 4.85 -13.37
CA MET A 71 -6.50 4.06 -13.31
C MET A 71 -5.69 4.10 -14.63
N GLY A 72 -6.05 4.96 -15.58
CA GLY A 72 -5.31 5.15 -16.82
C GLY A 72 -5.56 4.08 -17.88
N PHE A 73 -6.68 3.33 -17.82
CA PHE A 73 -7.07 2.45 -18.92
C PHE A 73 -7.64 3.25 -20.08
N ALA A 74 -7.11 3.03 -21.29
CA ALA A 74 -7.58 3.71 -22.51
C ALA A 74 -9.02 3.33 -22.92
N SER A 75 -9.51 2.16 -22.49
CA SER A 75 -10.89 1.73 -22.77
C SER A 75 -11.42 0.76 -21.71
N PRO A 76 -12.75 0.74 -21.47
CA PRO A 76 -13.39 -0.26 -20.61
C PRO A 76 -13.17 -1.70 -21.09
N SER A 77 -13.02 -1.92 -22.40
CA SER A 77 -12.77 -3.25 -22.97
C SER A 77 -11.38 -3.79 -22.63
N THR A 78 -10.37 -2.91 -22.61
CA THR A 78 -9.01 -3.27 -22.17
C THR A 78 -9.01 -3.60 -20.69
N PHE A 79 -9.66 -2.74 -19.89
CA PHE A 79 -9.83 -2.97 -18.46
C PHE A 79 -10.52 -4.31 -18.17
N ALA A 80 -11.67 -4.58 -18.79
CA ALA A 80 -12.43 -5.81 -18.54
C ALA A 80 -11.61 -7.07 -18.84
N ARG A 81 -10.82 -7.06 -19.93
CA ARG A 81 -9.93 -8.18 -20.27
C ARG A 81 -8.83 -8.36 -19.22
N SER A 82 -8.15 -7.29 -18.83
CA SER A 82 -7.09 -7.36 -17.82
C SER A 82 -7.64 -7.77 -16.45
N PHE A 83 -8.83 -7.29 -16.09
CA PHE A 83 -9.51 -7.65 -14.84
C PHE A 83 -9.88 -9.13 -14.81
N GLN A 84 -10.53 -9.63 -15.86
CA GLN A 84 -10.89 -11.04 -15.99
C GLN A 84 -9.64 -11.95 -15.98
N ALA A 85 -8.57 -11.53 -16.64
CA ALA A 85 -7.31 -12.28 -16.65
C ALA A 85 -6.66 -12.35 -15.25
N ARG A 86 -6.81 -11.29 -14.44
CA ARG A 86 -6.22 -11.22 -13.10
C ARG A 86 -7.03 -11.97 -12.03
N PHE A 87 -8.36 -11.81 -12.04
CA PHE A 87 -9.24 -12.29 -10.96
C PHE A 87 -10.10 -13.49 -11.36
N GLY A 88 -10.07 -13.91 -12.62
CA GLY A 88 -10.92 -15.01 -13.12
C GLY A 88 -12.42 -14.66 -13.18
N MET A 89 -12.79 -13.40 -12.91
CA MET A 89 -14.18 -12.92 -12.90
C MET A 89 -14.28 -11.48 -13.38
N SER A 90 -15.50 -11.04 -13.70
CA SER A 90 -15.75 -9.67 -14.16
C SER A 90 -15.71 -8.66 -13.00
N ALA A 91 -15.38 -7.40 -13.30
CA ALA A 91 -15.42 -6.31 -12.32
C ALA A 91 -16.82 -6.12 -11.68
N SER A 92 -17.89 -6.35 -12.46
CA SER A 92 -19.27 -6.31 -11.95
C SER A 92 -19.53 -7.42 -10.92
N GLN A 93 -19.00 -8.62 -11.17
CA GLN A 93 -19.13 -9.74 -10.24
C GLN A 93 -18.29 -9.49 -8.99
N TRP A 94 -17.03 -9.09 -9.15
CA TRP A 94 -16.14 -8.71 -8.05
C TRP A 94 -16.79 -7.71 -7.08
N ARG A 95 -17.43 -6.65 -7.62
CA ARG A 95 -18.14 -5.66 -6.79
C ARG A 95 -19.32 -6.29 -6.04
N ARG A 96 -20.12 -7.13 -6.69
CA ARG A 96 -21.26 -7.79 -6.02
C ARG A 96 -20.79 -8.69 -4.87
N ASP A 97 -19.72 -9.46 -5.07
CA ASP A 97 -19.20 -10.38 -4.06
C ASP A 97 -18.59 -9.61 -2.87
N ALA A 98 -17.99 -8.44 -3.15
CA ALA A 98 -17.53 -7.51 -2.13
C ALA A 98 -18.67 -6.88 -1.32
N THR A 99 -19.82 -6.59 -1.92
CA THR A 99 -20.99 -6.05 -1.20
C THR A 99 -21.74 -7.13 -0.44
N ALA A 100 -21.87 -8.34 -1.01
CA ALA A 100 -22.55 -9.46 -0.37
C ALA A 100 -21.86 -9.93 0.92
N SER A 101 -20.54 -9.74 1.03
CA SER A 101 -19.78 -9.99 2.27
C SER A 101 -19.98 -8.93 3.36
N VAL A 102 -20.72 -7.85 3.06
CA VAL A 102 -21.13 -6.80 4.01
C VAL A 102 -22.62 -6.90 4.37
N GLU A 103 -23.44 -7.51 3.52
CA GLU A 103 -24.91 -7.54 3.62
C GLU A 103 -25.51 -8.90 4.00
N ALA A 104 -24.81 -9.76 4.76
CA ALA A 104 -25.42 -10.97 5.29
C ALA A 104 -26.56 -10.60 6.27
N PHE A 105 -27.78 -10.65 5.74
CA PHE A 105 -29.03 -10.19 6.35
C PHE A 105 -29.72 -11.41 6.99
N ASP A 106 -29.70 -11.53 8.32
CA ASP A 106 -30.67 -12.36 9.06
C ASP A 106 -31.76 -11.46 9.63
N GLY A 107 -32.72 -11.08 8.77
CA GLY A 107 -34.11 -10.72 9.08
C GLY A 107 -34.44 -9.55 10.02
N GLU A 108 -33.64 -9.26 11.04
CA GLU A 108 -34.01 -8.37 12.16
C GLU A 108 -32.86 -7.46 12.62
N THR A 109 -31.60 -7.72 12.25
CA THR A 109 -30.45 -6.88 12.64
C THR A 109 -29.39 -6.81 11.53
N MET A 110 -28.84 -5.62 11.25
CA MET A 110 -27.65 -5.46 10.41
C MET A 110 -26.43 -5.99 11.18
N VAL A 111 -26.06 -7.25 10.94
CA VAL A 111 -24.85 -7.84 11.52
C VAL A 111 -23.68 -7.49 10.61
N LEU A 112 -22.77 -6.63 11.06
CA LEU A 112 -21.44 -6.54 10.44
C LEU A 112 -20.75 -7.89 10.71
N GLU A 113 -20.81 -8.82 9.75
CA GLU A 113 -20.20 -10.18 9.86
C GLU A 113 -18.66 -10.19 9.90
N ARG A 114 -18.01 -9.02 9.94
CA ARG A 114 -16.60 -8.98 10.30
C ARG A 114 -16.54 -8.98 11.82
N PRO A 115 -15.93 -10.00 12.48
CA PRO A 115 -15.70 -9.89 13.91
C PRO A 115 -15.02 -8.56 14.14
N ALA A 116 -15.65 -7.70 14.96
CA ALA A 116 -15.02 -6.46 15.36
C ALA A 116 -13.65 -6.85 15.90
N SER A 117 -12.59 -6.24 15.38
CA SER A 117 -11.25 -6.47 15.92
C SER A 117 -11.34 -6.24 17.43
N GLU A 118 -10.91 -7.23 18.23
CA GLU A 118 -10.85 -7.06 19.69
C GLU A 118 -9.95 -5.88 20.07
N LEU A 119 -9.03 -5.54 19.17
CA LEU A 119 -8.17 -4.37 19.26
C LEU A 119 -8.87 -3.14 18.69
N VAL A 120 -8.95 -2.09 19.52
CA VAL A 120 -9.50 -0.78 19.17
C VAL A 120 -8.40 0.27 19.28
N ALA A 121 -8.37 1.23 18.37
CA ALA A 121 -7.45 2.35 18.47
C ALA A 121 -7.75 3.20 19.71
N ASP A 122 -6.71 3.66 20.42
CA ASP A 122 -6.85 4.61 21.52
C ASP A 122 -7.50 5.91 21.04
N LYS A 123 -7.16 6.28 19.81
CA LYS A 123 -7.67 7.46 19.11
C LYS A 123 -7.54 7.25 17.61
N VAL A 124 -8.55 7.67 16.86
CA VAL A 124 -8.41 7.92 15.42
C VAL A 124 -8.64 9.39 15.16
N GLU A 125 -7.70 10.02 14.46
CA GLU A 125 -7.81 11.41 14.04
C GLU A 125 -7.56 11.56 12.55
N VAL A 126 -8.28 12.49 11.92
CA VAL A 126 -8.01 12.87 10.53
C VAL A 126 -7.17 14.13 10.56
N CYS A 127 -5.91 14.02 10.17
CA CYS A 127 -4.95 15.12 10.22
C CYS A 127 -4.25 15.32 8.87
N LYS A 128 -3.64 16.49 8.71
CA LYS A 128 -2.80 16.79 7.55
C LYS A 128 -1.37 16.40 7.87
N LEU A 129 -0.80 15.51 7.07
CA LEU A 129 0.61 15.14 7.15
C LEU A 129 1.40 15.87 6.06
N GLU A 130 2.57 16.37 6.41
CA GLU A 130 3.51 16.94 5.45
C GLU A 130 4.28 15.82 4.71
N PRO A 131 4.65 16.05 3.43
CA PRO A 131 5.48 15.11 2.69
C PRO A 131 6.81 14.86 3.41
N ARG A 132 7.29 13.62 3.39
CA ARG A 132 8.55 13.23 4.03
C ARG A 132 9.45 12.54 3.03
N THR A 133 10.72 12.91 3.02
CA THR A 133 11.74 12.16 2.26
C THR A 133 12.22 11.00 3.13
N VAL A 134 12.23 9.80 2.57
CA VAL A 134 12.65 8.58 3.27
C VAL A 134 13.72 7.84 2.49
N ALA A 135 14.67 7.25 3.20
CA ALA A 135 15.46 6.13 2.70
C ALA A 135 14.68 4.85 2.96
N TYR A 136 14.76 3.89 2.04
CA TYR A 136 14.00 2.65 2.17
C TYR A 136 14.73 1.42 1.65
N VAL A 137 14.37 0.27 2.19
CA VAL A 137 14.67 -1.04 1.61
C VAL A 137 13.33 -1.70 1.25
N ARG A 138 13.17 -2.10 -0.01
CA ARG A 138 11.94 -2.75 -0.50
C ARG A 138 12.13 -4.27 -0.57
N ARG A 139 11.09 -4.98 -0.18
CA ARG A 139 10.97 -6.44 -0.32
C ARG A 139 9.65 -6.79 -1.00
N THR A 140 9.65 -7.93 -1.67
CA THR A 140 8.49 -8.53 -2.34
C THR A 140 8.35 -9.97 -1.86
N GLY A 141 7.13 -10.43 -1.59
CA GLY A 141 6.85 -11.82 -1.30
C GLY A 141 5.81 -12.01 -0.20
N ASN A 142 5.53 -13.27 0.11
CA ASN A 142 4.54 -13.65 1.12
C ASN A 142 5.06 -13.41 2.55
N PHE A 143 4.84 -12.21 3.06
CA PHE A 143 5.20 -11.86 4.43
C PHE A 143 4.19 -12.34 5.50
N GLN A 144 3.10 -13.02 5.11
CA GLN A 144 2.20 -13.69 6.06
C GLN A 144 2.82 -15.01 6.55
N GLU A 145 3.37 -15.79 5.63
CA GLU A 145 4.06 -17.05 5.95
C GLU A 145 5.54 -16.83 6.35
N ARG A 146 6.08 -15.64 6.04
CA ARG A 146 7.51 -15.34 6.17
C ARG A 146 7.76 -13.98 6.84
N PRO A 147 7.27 -13.77 8.09
CA PRO A 147 7.31 -12.47 8.78
C PRO A 147 8.72 -11.94 9.06
N GLU A 148 9.74 -12.79 9.08
CA GLU A 148 11.15 -12.41 9.26
C GLU A 148 11.66 -11.43 8.21
N ILE A 149 11.01 -11.37 7.04
CA ILE A 149 11.38 -10.45 5.95
C ILE A 149 11.28 -8.97 6.36
N PHE A 150 10.38 -8.61 7.30
CA PHE A 150 10.33 -7.27 7.87
C PHE A 150 11.62 -6.95 8.64
N GLY A 151 12.09 -7.90 9.45
CA GLY A 151 13.33 -7.79 10.20
C GLY A 151 14.55 -7.71 9.29
N GLU A 152 14.59 -8.50 8.20
CA GLU A 152 15.65 -8.43 7.19
C GLU A 152 15.72 -7.06 6.50
N ALA A 153 14.57 -6.51 6.12
CA ALA A 153 14.48 -5.19 5.48
C ALA A 153 14.90 -4.06 6.42
N PHE A 154 14.44 -4.09 7.68
CA PHE A 154 14.90 -3.13 8.69
C PHE A 154 16.39 -3.31 8.98
N GLY A 155 16.88 -4.53 9.16
CA GLY A 155 18.29 -4.82 9.41
C GLY A 155 19.21 -4.27 8.31
N ALA A 156 18.86 -4.49 7.05
CA ALA A 156 19.55 -3.90 5.91
C ALA A 156 19.57 -2.36 5.95
N LEU A 157 18.42 -1.75 6.20
CA LEU A 157 18.31 -0.30 6.30
C LEU A 157 19.13 0.27 7.46
N MET A 158 19.14 -0.40 8.62
CA MET A 158 19.91 0.00 9.80
C MET A 158 21.42 -0.16 9.57
N ALA A 159 21.85 -1.23 8.92
CA ALA A 159 23.25 -1.44 8.56
C ALA A 159 23.77 -0.34 7.64
N TRP A 160 22.92 0.22 6.77
CA TRP A 160 23.25 1.37 5.95
C TRP A 160 23.18 2.71 6.71
N ALA A 161 22.13 2.94 7.51
CA ALA A 161 21.85 4.22 8.18
C ALA A 161 22.74 4.49 9.40
N GLY A 162 23.04 3.46 10.18
CA GLY A 162 23.79 3.54 11.44
C GLY A 162 25.17 4.17 11.28
N PRO A 163 26.05 3.62 10.43
CA PRO A 163 27.39 4.19 10.18
C PRO A 163 27.37 5.63 9.62
N ARG A 164 26.24 6.07 9.06
CA ARG A 164 26.04 7.41 8.49
C ARG A 164 25.44 8.40 9.49
N GLY A 165 25.14 7.97 10.72
CA GLY A 165 24.54 8.81 11.75
C GLY A 165 23.11 9.26 11.45
N LEU A 166 22.41 8.57 10.54
CA LEU A 166 21.07 8.96 10.07
C LEU A 166 19.94 8.55 11.01
N MET A 167 20.24 7.80 12.07
CA MET A 167 19.27 7.27 13.02
C MET A 167 18.72 8.32 13.99
N HIS A 168 19.51 9.35 14.31
CA HIS A 168 19.16 10.27 15.38
C HIS A 168 17.96 11.15 15.00
N GLY A 169 16.85 10.96 15.72
CA GLY A 169 15.60 11.69 15.50
C GLY A 169 14.87 11.31 14.21
N ALA A 170 15.26 10.21 13.56
CA ALA A 170 14.53 9.72 12.40
C ALA A 170 13.30 8.91 12.86
N GLU A 171 12.19 9.07 12.14
CA GLU A 171 11.00 8.25 12.31
C GLU A 171 11.16 6.96 11.50
N MET A 172 10.78 5.84 12.10
CA MET A 172 10.78 4.52 11.48
C MET A 172 9.36 4.19 11.02
N MET A 173 9.22 3.64 9.82
CA MET A 173 7.92 3.25 9.30
C MET A 173 8.00 2.09 8.31
N CYS A 174 6.88 1.40 8.14
CA CYS A 174 6.67 0.40 7.10
C CYS A 174 5.57 0.89 6.15
N LEU A 175 5.89 1.10 4.87
CA LEU A 175 4.92 1.41 3.82
C LEU A 175 4.43 0.13 3.16
N PHE A 176 3.13 0.04 2.96
CA PHE A 176 2.49 -1.08 2.25
C PHE A 176 1.99 -0.59 0.90
N HIS A 177 2.51 -1.18 -0.19
CA HIS A 177 2.22 -0.76 -1.56
C HIS A 177 0.99 -1.44 -2.15
N ASP A 178 0.63 -2.59 -1.59
CA ASP A 178 -0.33 -3.53 -2.15
C ASP A 178 -1.40 -3.89 -1.11
N ASP A 179 -2.56 -4.35 -1.58
CA ASP A 179 -3.68 -4.76 -0.73
C ASP A 179 -3.74 -6.29 -0.63
N PRO A 180 -3.64 -6.89 0.57
CA PRO A 180 -3.64 -8.35 0.75
C PRO A 180 -4.96 -9.02 0.35
N GLN A 181 -6.05 -8.26 0.20
CA GLN A 181 -7.34 -8.79 -0.25
C GLN A 181 -7.47 -8.84 -1.78
N VAL A 182 -6.48 -8.29 -2.50
CA VAL A 182 -6.53 -8.09 -3.95
C VAL A 182 -5.26 -8.63 -4.63
N THR A 183 -4.13 -8.47 -3.98
CA THR A 183 -2.81 -8.78 -4.52
C THR A 183 -2.44 -10.21 -4.16
N ASP A 184 -1.76 -10.89 -5.07
CA ASP A 184 -1.22 -12.21 -4.78
C ASP A 184 -0.16 -12.09 -3.68
N VAL A 185 -0.17 -12.99 -2.71
CA VAL A 185 0.75 -12.96 -1.56
C VAL A 185 2.21 -12.94 -2.00
N GLU A 186 2.55 -13.62 -3.11
CA GLU A 186 3.91 -13.65 -3.65
C GLU A 186 4.31 -12.35 -4.35
N GLN A 187 3.34 -11.50 -4.68
CA GLN A 187 3.55 -10.21 -5.35
C GLN A 187 3.42 -9.01 -4.41
N MET A 188 3.12 -9.24 -3.13
CA MET A 188 2.97 -8.17 -2.15
C MET A 188 4.30 -7.50 -1.82
N ARG A 189 4.27 -6.18 -1.71
CA ARG A 189 5.45 -5.35 -1.49
C ARG A 189 5.27 -4.41 -0.31
N PHE A 190 6.35 -4.29 0.46
CA PHE A 190 6.46 -3.28 1.49
C PHE A 190 7.84 -2.62 1.43
N SER A 191 7.93 -1.42 1.98
CA SER A 191 9.18 -0.70 2.15
C SER A 191 9.39 -0.38 3.63
N SER A 192 10.46 -0.93 4.22
CA SER A 192 10.96 -0.44 5.51
C SER A 192 11.64 0.89 5.28
N CYS A 193 11.29 1.91 6.05
CA CYS A 193 11.66 3.28 5.80
C CYS A 193 12.18 3.99 7.04
N LEU A 194 13.08 4.94 6.79
CA LEU A 194 13.65 5.85 7.76
C LEU A 194 13.59 7.27 7.18
N THR A 195 13.07 8.24 7.95
CA THR A 195 12.99 9.63 7.48
C THR A 195 14.35 10.29 7.37
N LEU A 196 14.59 10.99 6.26
CA LEU A 196 15.80 11.77 6.02
C LEU A 196 15.55 13.24 6.36
N ARG A 197 16.37 13.80 7.25
CA ARG A 197 16.33 15.23 7.64
C ARG A 197 17.17 16.15 6.75
N GLY A 198 17.95 15.56 5.85
CA GLY A 198 18.85 16.28 4.95
C GLY A 198 19.18 15.44 3.72
N PRO A 199 20.00 15.97 2.80
CA PRO A 199 20.40 15.24 1.61
C PRO A 199 21.15 13.98 1.99
N ALA A 200 20.69 12.84 1.47
CA ALA A 200 21.41 11.57 1.55
C ALA A 200 21.50 10.97 0.14
N ASN A 201 22.71 10.49 -0.17
CA ASN A 201 22.95 9.63 -1.32
C ASN A 201 22.68 8.19 -0.90
N VAL A 202 21.86 7.52 -1.69
CA VAL A 202 21.48 6.12 -1.47
C VAL A 202 22.18 5.26 -2.53
N GLU A 203 22.49 4.03 -2.17
CA GLU A 203 23.24 3.10 -3.02
C GLU A 203 22.85 1.65 -2.71
N GLY A 204 23.14 0.75 -3.64
CA GLY A 204 22.83 -0.67 -3.49
C GLY A 204 21.34 -0.93 -3.42
N GLU A 205 20.90 -1.67 -2.40
CA GLU A 205 19.49 -1.99 -2.18
C GLU A 205 18.68 -0.87 -1.49
N VAL A 206 19.36 0.19 -1.03
CA VAL A 206 18.68 1.33 -0.40
C VAL A 206 18.22 2.30 -1.48
N GLY A 207 16.92 2.54 -1.51
CA GLY A 207 16.28 3.55 -2.34
C GLY A 207 15.96 4.83 -1.56
N LYS A 208 15.54 5.87 -2.29
CA LYS A 208 15.05 7.13 -1.73
C LYS A 208 13.75 7.50 -2.43
N MET A 209 12.73 7.83 -1.66
CA MET A 209 11.45 8.31 -2.19
C MET A 209 10.85 9.39 -1.30
N VAL A 210 9.82 10.06 -1.83
CA VAL A 210 8.96 10.96 -1.05
C VAL A 210 7.69 10.22 -0.71
N VAL A 211 7.39 10.10 0.58
CA VAL A 211 6.07 9.71 1.07
C VAL A 211 5.18 10.95 0.95
N GLY A 212 4.10 10.84 0.18
CA GLY A 212 3.18 11.94 -0.08
C GLY A 212 2.63 12.54 1.21
N GLY A 213 2.54 13.86 1.26
CA GLY A 213 1.71 14.53 2.25
C GLY A 213 0.24 14.50 1.84
N GLY A 214 -0.62 15.02 2.69
CA GLY A 214 -2.07 15.06 2.42
C GLY A 214 -2.89 14.83 3.66
N ARG A 215 -4.15 14.44 3.45
CA ARG A 215 -5.06 14.10 4.54
C ARG A 215 -4.93 12.62 4.86
N TYR A 216 -4.70 12.31 6.13
CA TYR A 216 -4.56 10.94 6.61
C TYR A 216 -5.51 10.70 7.78
N ALA A 217 -6.10 9.52 7.82
CA ALA A 217 -6.65 8.95 9.03
C ALA A 217 -5.52 8.25 9.80
N CYS A 218 -5.21 8.75 10.99
CA CYS A 218 -4.16 8.25 11.86
C CYS A 218 -4.80 7.55 13.07
N GLY A 219 -4.72 6.22 13.09
CA GLY A 219 -5.12 5.40 14.24
C GLY A 219 -3.93 5.13 15.14
N HIS A 220 -4.06 5.50 16.42
CA HIS A 220 -3.02 5.32 17.44
C HIS A 220 -3.29 4.05 18.24
N PHE A 221 -2.25 3.23 18.39
CA PHE A 221 -2.33 1.95 19.09
C PHE A 221 -1.11 1.73 19.97
N VAL A 222 -1.29 0.87 20.97
CA VAL A 222 -0.22 0.20 21.71
C VAL A 222 -0.35 -1.29 21.45
N ILE A 223 0.57 -1.85 20.65
CA ILE A 223 0.46 -3.22 20.13
C ILE A 223 1.77 -3.99 20.24
N THR A 224 1.65 -5.31 20.40
CA THR A 224 2.76 -6.24 20.13
C THR A 224 2.86 -6.52 18.62
N HIS A 225 3.96 -7.14 18.19
CA HIS A 225 4.21 -7.39 16.77
C HIS A 225 3.12 -8.25 16.09
N ASP A 226 2.58 -9.25 16.79
CA ASP A 226 1.51 -10.14 16.34
C ASP A 226 0.13 -9.46 16.26
N GLN A 227 -0.06 -8.33 16.94
CA GLN A 227 -1.32 -7.56 16.93
C GLN A 227 -1.41 -6.56 15.77
N SER A 228 -0.37 -6.42 14.95
CA SER A 228 -0.35 -5.50 13.82
C SER A 228 -1.51 -5.72 12.85
N GLN A 229 -1.80 -6.99 12.51
CA GLN A 229 -2.90 -7.33 11.61
C GLN A 229 -4.26 -6.89 12.19
N ALA A 230 -4.50 -7.14 13.47
CA ALA A 230 -5.74 -6.75 14.14
C ALA A 230 -5.95 -5.21 14.14
N ALA A 231 -4.87 -4.43 14.21
CA ALA A 231 -4.94 -2.96 14.13
C ALA A 231 -5.34 -2.49 12.73
N TRP A 232 -4.79 -3.11 11.68
CA TRP A 232 -5.19 -2.84 10.29
C TRP A 232 -6.64 -3.25 10.03
N GLU A 233 -7.08 -4.38 10.58
CA GLU A 233 -8.46 -4.85 10.51
C GLU A 233 -9.43 -3.89 11.20
N TYR A 234 -9.07 -3.33 12.35
CA TYR A 234 -9.87 -2.27 12.99
C TYR A 234 -10.00 -1.05 12.07
N MET A 235 -8.88 -0.55 11.54
CA MET A 235 -8.89 0.66 10.72
C MET A 235 -9.71 0.48 9.43
N TYR A 236 -9.51 -0.60 8.67
CA TYR A 236 -10.22 -0.84 7.40
C TYR A 236 -11.59 -1.51 7.57
N GLY A 237 -11.80 -2.30 8.63
CA GLY A 237 -13.00 -3.11 8.84
C GLY A 237 -14.03 -2.46 9.74
N THR A 238 -13.62 -1.58 10.67
CA THR A 238 -14.52 -0.95 11.64
C THR A 238 -14.58 0.55 11.47
N TRP A 239 -13.44 1.25 11.50
CA TRP A 239 -13.44 2.71 11.49
C TRP A 239 -13.75 3.30 10.11
N LEU A 240 -13.00 2.89 9.08
CA LEU A 240 -13.08 3.50 7.74
C LEU A 240 -14.49 3.40 7.11
N PRO A 241 -15.21 2.26 7.16
CA PRO A 241 -16.56 2.15 6.61
C PRO A 241 -17.57 3.13 7.22
N LEU A 242 -17.36 3.55 8.48
CA LEU A 242 -18.24 4.45 9.22
C LEU A 242 -17.76 5.90 9.24
N SER A 243 -16.61 6.19 8.62
CA SER A 243 -15.89 7.45 8.79
C SER A 243 -16.38 8.60 7.89
N GLY A 244 -17.10 8.30 6.81
CA GLY A 244 -17.38 9.27 5.74
C GLY A 244 -16.15 9.61 4.87
N TYR A 245 -15.09 8.81 4.96
CA TYR A 245 -13.92 8.89 4.09
C TYR A 245 -13.72 7.63 3.25
N GLU A 246 -13.09 7.79 2.10
CA GLU A 246 -12.55 6.69 1.30
C GLU A 246 -11.03 6.83 1.17
N PRO A 247 -10.30 5.72 1.07
CA PRO A 247 -8.84 5.77 0.98
C PRO A 247 -8.38 6.21 -0.41
N GLU A 248 -7.23 6.89 -0.46
CA GLU A 248 -6.60 7.29 -1.72
C GLU A 248 -5.69 6.19 -2.30
N ASN A 249 -5.25 6.37 -3.55
CA ASN A 249 -4.36 5.44 -4.26
C ASN A 249 -2.87 5.65 -3.95
N ILE A 250 -2.58 6.16 -2.75
CA ILE A 250 -1.24 6.39 -2.20
C ILE A 250 -0.98 5.29 -1.15
N PRO A 251 0.26 4.79 -1.00
CA PRO A 251 0.57 3.79 0.02
C PRO A 251 0.19 4.25 1.43
N CYS A 252 -0.45 3.35 2.18
CA CYS A 252 -0.63 3.51 3.63
C CYS A 252 0.64 3.05 4.34
N PHE A 253 0.83 3.50 5.58
CA PHE A 253 2.00 3.14 6.35
C PHE A 253 1.72 3.01 7.84
N GLN A 254 2.58 2.24 8.50
CA GLN A 254 2.62 2.12 9.94
C GLN A 254 3.88 2.81 10.45
N LEU A 255 3.72 3.79 11.32
CA LEU A 255 4.80 4.56 11.94
C LEU A 255 5.06 4.03 13.35
N TYR A 256 6.33 3.96 13.74
CA TYR A 256 6.79 3.52 15.06
C TYR A 256 7.45 4.71 15.77
N PRO A 257 6.71 5.52 16.57
CA PRO A 257 7.23 6.76 17.15
C PRO A 257 8.38 6.51 18.14
N SER A 258 8.34 5.39 18.84
CA SER A 258 9.30 5.01 19.88
C SER A 258 9.65 3.54 19.73
N MET A 259 10.45 3.19 18.72
CA MET A 259 10.94 1.82 18.56
C MET A 259 12.03 1.56 19.61
N THR A 260 11.68 0.87 20.70
CA THR A 260 12.61 0.63 21.83
C THR A 260 13.44 -0.64 21.69
N GLY A 261 13.24 -1.44 20.62
CA GLY A 261 13.91 -2.72 20.42
C GLY A 261 13.48 -3.82 21.40
N GLU A 262 12.51 -3.53 22.27
CA GLU A 262 11.96 -4.45 23.25
C GLU A 262 10.82 -5.28 22.63
N THR A 263 10.67 -6.53 23.06
CA THR A 263 9.61 -7.44 22.60
C THR A 263 8.22 -7.15 23.20
N GLY A 264 8.09 -6.07 23.99
CA GLY A 264 6.83 -5.66 24.60
C GLY A 264 5.91 -4.86 23.67
N PRO A 265 4.74 -4.44 24.17
CA PRO A 265 3.86 -3.54 23.42
C PRO A 265 4.56 -2.23 23.09
N GLN A 266 4.43 -1.78 21.85
CA GLN A 266 5.02 -0.53 21.36
C GLN A 266 3.94 0.36 20.77
N SER A 267 4.19 1.67 20.82
CA SER A 267 3.33 2.62 20.12
C SER A 267 3.46 2.42 18.61
N ALA A 268 2.32 2.29 17.95
CA ALA A 268 2.21 2.23 16.50
C ALA A 268 1.10 3.17 16.02
N VAL A 269 1.35 3.83 14.90
CA VAL A 269 0.34 4.69 14.27
C VAL A 269 0.09 4.17 12.86
N ILE A 270 -1.14 3.75 12.57
CA ILE A 270 -1.57 3.38 11.23
C ILE A 270 -2.07 4.63 10.52
N CYS A 271 -1.43 4.97 9.41
CA CYS A 271 -1.73 6.15 8.60
C CYS A 271 -2.30 5.70 7.25
N ILE A 272 -3.60 5.96 7.04
CA ILE A 272 -4.30 5.69 5.78
C ILE A 272 -4.55 7.03 5.08
N PRO A 273 -4.07 7.25 3.85
CA PRO A 273 -4.39 8.46 3.09
C PRO A 273 -5.87 8.41 2.72
N VAL A 274 -6.60 9.50 2.98
CA VAL A 274 -8.06 9.53 2.85
C VAL A 274 -8.58 10.82 2.24
N ARG A 275 -9.66 10.70 1.48
CA ARG A 275 -10.47 11.81 0.98
C ARG A 275 -11.94 11.64 1.39
N PRO A 276 -12.71 12.74 1.54
CA PRO A 276 -14.13 12.64 1.88
C PRO A 276 -14.89 11.83 0.83
N LEU A 277 -15.85 11.01 1.26
CA LEU A 277 -16.81 10.36 0.37
C LEU A 277 -17.64 11.45 -0.33
N SER A 278 -17.68 11.37 -1.67
CA SER A 278 -18.48 12.23 -2.55
C SER A 278 -19.89 11.68 -2.75
#